data_AF-A0A8T4YHK7-F1
#
_entry.id   AF-A0A8T4YHK7-F1
#
_cell.length_a   1.000
_cell.length_b   1.000
_cell.length_c   1.000
_cell.angle_alpha   90.00
_cell.angle_beta   90.00
_cell.angle_gamma   90.00
#
_symmetry.space_group_name_H-M   'P 1'
#
loop_
_entity.id
_entity.type
_entity.pdbx_description
1 polymer ?
#
loop_
_entity_poly.entity_id
_entity_poly.type
_entity_poly.pdbx_seq_one_letter_code
_entity_poly.pdbx_strand_id
1 'polypeptide(L)'
;MPLTPAEKIWWLKVVLAILVAFLTLLTQIYFDLSGLTSFSLGIIMYLAFSDILSSMNKIDRFRGLKIGVGAYFLTWLTVWILLYTFFVTS
;
A
#
# COMPACT_ATOMS: atom_id res chain seq x y z
N MET A 1 -22.00 -14.35 4.69
CA MET A 1 -22.60 -13.00 4.59
C MET A 1 -21.85 -12.21 3.53
N PRO A 2 -22.51 -11.47 2.64
CA PRO A 2 -21.83 -10.60 1.68
C PRO A 2 -21.06 -9.50 2.43
N LEU A 3 -19.84 -9.19 1.97
CA LEU A 3 -19.02 -8.11 2.53
C LEU A 3 -19.72 -6.76 2.35
N THR A 4 -19.67 -5.92 3.37
CA THR A 4 -20.14 -4.54 3.23
C THR A 4 -19.24 -3.77 2.24
N PRO A 5 -19.75 -2.71 1.58
CA PRO A 5 -18.95 -1.91 0.65
C PRO A 5 -17.67 -1.35 1.29
N ALA A 6 -17.72 -0.99 2.58
CA ALA A 6 -16.57 -0.50 3.33
C ALA A 6 -15.52 -1.60 3.58
N GLU A 7 -15.94 -2.80 3.96
CA GLU A 7 -15.03 -3.95 4.14
C GLU A 7 -14.37 -4.35 2.83
N LYS A 8 -15.09 -4.29 1.71
CA LYS A 8 -14.53 -4.59 0.38
C LYS A 8 -13.39 -3.62 0.02
N ILE A 9 -13.59 -2.32 0.25
CA ILE A 9 -12.56 -1.29 0.03
C ILE A 9 -11.37 -1.51 0.97
N TRP A 10 -11.64 -1.85 2.23
CA TRP A 10 -10.62 -2.14 3.22
C TRP A 10 -9.74 -3.32 2.80
N TRP A 11 -10.34 -4.45 2.42
CA TRP A 11 -9.60 -5.63 1.95
C TRP A 11 -8.81 -5.36 0.68
N LEU A 12 -9.36 -4.58 -0.24
CA LEU A 12 -8.63 -4.21 -1.45
C LEU A 12 -7.37 -3.41 -1.11
N LYS A 13 -7.44 -2.48 -0.16
CA LYS A 13 -6.26 -1.72 0.32
C LYS A 13 -5.21 -2.62 0.97
N VAL A 14 -5.61 -3.68 1.68
CA VAL A 14 -4.65 -4.65 2.25
C VAL A 14 -3.91 -5.40 1.15
N VAL A 15 -4.63 -5.93 0.14
CA VAL A 15 -4.01 -6.59 -1.02
C VAL A 15 -3.07 -5.64 -1.73
N LEU A 16 -3.49 -4.40 -1.90
CA LEU A 16 -2.71 -3.36 -2.53
C LEU A 16 -1.44 -3.02 -1.75
N ALA A 17 -1.52 -2.95 -0.42
CA ALA A 17 -0.38 -2.69 0.45
C ALA A 17 0.69 -3.77 0.31
N ILE A 18 0.29 -5.03 0.17
CA ILE A 18 1.20 -6.15 -0.09
C ILE A 18 1.88 -5.97 -1.45
N LEU A 19 1.12 -5.68 -2.52
CA LEU A 19 1.69 -5.42 -3.85
C LEU A 19 2.68 -4.26 -3.84
N VAL A 20 2.34 -3.17 -3.13
CA VAL A 20 3.22 -2.01 -2.99
C VAL A 20 4.47 -2.37 -2.19
N ALA A 21 4.39 -3.22 -1.16
CA ALA A 21 5.56 -3.69 -0.42
C ALA A 21 6.55 -4.43 -1.30
N PHE A 22 6.05 -5.31 -2.18
CA PHE A 22 6.89 -5.99 -3.17
C PHE A 22 7.49 -4.99 -4.17
N LEU A 23 6.71 -4.04 -4.68
CA LEU A 23 7.20 -2.99 -5.57
C LEU A 23 8.32 -2.16 -4.92
N THR A 24 8.13 -1.67 -3.69
CA THR A 24 9.12 -0.86 -2.98
C THR A 24 10.38 -1.66 -2.63
N LEU A 25 10.24 -2.97 -2.36
CA LEU A 25 11.37 -3.88 -2.20
C LEU A 25 12.14 -4.03 -3.52
N LEU A 26 11.45 -4.33 -4.61
CA LEU A 26 12.07 -4.51 -5.93
C LEU A 26 12.81 -3.25 -6.36
N THR A 27 12.21 -2.07 -6.16
CA THR A 27 12.88 -0.81 -6.49
C THR A 27 14.10 -0.56 -5.62
N GLN A 28 14.09 -0.96 -4.35
CA GLN A 28 15.23 -0.80 -3.46
C GLN A 28 16.37 -1.78 -3.78
N ILE A 29 16.05 -3.05 -4.06
CA ILE A 29 17.07 -4.10 -4.30
C ILE A 29 17.65 -4.01 -5.72
N TYR A 30 16.80 -3.84 -6.75
CA TYR A 30 17.25 -3.92 -8.14
C TYR A 30 17.71 -2.57 -8.72
N PHE A 31 17.17 -1.46 -8.21
CA PHE A 31 17.51 -0.11 -8.70
C PHE A 31 18.38 0.68 -7.71
N ASP A 32 18.84 0.05 -6.62
CA ASP A 32 19.68 0.65 -5.58
C ASP A 32 19.10 1.98 -5.02
N LEU A 33 17.77 2.08 -4.97
CA LEU A 33 17.13 3.29 -4.46
C LEU A 33 17.29 3.37 -2.95
N SER A 34 17.54 4.58 -2.45
CA SER A 34 17.55 4.84 -1.02
C SER A 34 16.22 4.45 -0.36
N GLY A 35 16.27 3.97 0.89
CA GLY A 35 15.06 3.62 1.63
C GLY A 35 14.05 4.76 1.74
N LEU A 36 14.52 6.02 1.81
CA LEU A 36 13.67 7.22 1.80
C LEU A 36 12.95 7.41 0.47
N THR A 37 13.61 7.13 -0.65
CA THR A 37 13.00 7.19 -1.99
C THR A 37 11.93 6.11 -2.16
N SER A 38 12.23 4.88 -1.76
CA SER A 38 11.27 3.75 -1.80
C SER A 38 10.07 3.98 -0.87
N PHE A 39 10.30 4.57 0.31
CA PHE A 39 9.23 4.98 1.21
C PHE A 39 8.33 6.06 0.58
N SER A 40 8.94 7.07 -0.05
CA SER A 40 8.19 8.13 -0.74
C SER A 40 7.35 7.57 -1.89
N LEU A 41 7.88 6.61 -2.65
CA LEU A 41 7.14 5.90 -3.70
C LEU A 41 5.92 5.16 -3.14
N GLY A 42 6.04 4.48 -2.00
CA GLY A 42 4.90 3.81 -1.37
C GLY A 42 3.78 4.75 -0.93
N ILE A 43 4.13 5.97 -0.50
CA ILE A 43 3.15 7.04 -0.21
C ILE A 43 2.47 7.52 -1.50
N ILE A 44 3.24 7.78 -2.55
CA ILE A 44 2.68 8.24 -3.83
C ILE A 44 1.72 7.18 -4.41
N MET A 45 2.12 5.91 -4.35
CA MET A 45 1.26 4.78 -4.73
C MET A 45 -0.03 4.78 -3.91
N TYR A 46 0.05 4.94 -2.58
CA TYR A 46 -1.14 5.02 -1.73
C TYR A 46 -2.11 6.11 -2.20
N LEU A 47 -1.62 7.32 -2.45
CA LEU A 47 -2.44 8.44 -2.88
C LEU A 47 -3.10 8.17 -4.22
N ALA A 48 -2.33 7.70 -5.20
CA ALA A 48 -2.82 7.38 -6.55
C ALA A 48 -3.90 6.31 -6.50
N PHE A 49 -3.63 5.20 -5.81
CA PHE A 49 -4.58 4.11 -5.73
C PHE A 49 -5.81 4.43 -4.88
N SER A 50 -5.65 5.20 -3.82
CA SER A 50 -6.79 5.63 -3.01
C SER A 50 -7.72 6.57 -3.81
N ASP A 51 -7.17 7.41 -4.70
CA ASP A 51 -7.99 8.24 -5.59
C ASP A 51 -8.69 7.39 -6.66
N ILE A 52 -7.96 6.48 -7.32
CA ILE A 52 -8.53 5.53 -8.31
C ILE A 52 -9.67 4.74 -7.66
N LEU A 53 -9.46 4.20 -6.47
CA LEU A 53 -10.44 3.37 -5.79
C LEU A 53 -11.67 4.18 -5.35
N SER A 54 -11.48 5.44 -4.97
CA SER A 54 -12.59 6.36 -4.65
C SER A 54 -13.42 6.67 -5.90
N SER A 55 -12.74 6.95 -7.02
CA SER A 55 -13.36 7.21 -8.31
C SER A 55 -14.17 6.02 -8.82
N MET A 56 -13.60 4.81 -8.80
CA MET A 56 -14.27 3.57 -9.23
C MET A 56 -15.53 3.26 -8.42
N ASN A 57 -15.54 3.57 -7.13
CA ASN A 57 -16.67 3.30 -6.25
C ASN A 57 -17.64 4.49 -6.12
N LYS A 58 -17.39 5.61 -6.85
CA LYS A 58 -18.17 6.85 -6.77
C LYS A 58 -18.30 7.39 -5.33
N ILE A 59 -17.24 7.25 -4.53
CA ILE A 59 -17.18 7.76 -3.15
C ILE A 59 -16.37 9.05 -3.15
N ASP A 60 -16.72 9.96 -2.23
CA ASP A 60 -15.93 11.15 -1.96
C ASP A 60 -14.46 10.80 -1.69
N ARG A 61 -13.55 11.51 -2.36
CA ARG A 61 -12.10 11.26 -2.30
C ARG A 61 -11.56 11.32 -0.88
N PHE A 62 -12.03 12.25 -0.05
CA PHE A 62 -11.59 12.35 1.35
C PHE A 62 -12.08 11.18 2.18
N ARG A 63 -13.30 10.69 1.93
CA ARG A 63 -13.80 9.47 2.58
C ARG A 63 -13.00 8.25 2.17
N GLY A 64 -12.77 8.04 0.88
CA GLY A 64 -11.99 6.92 0.38
C GLY A 64 -10.53 6.94 0.85
N LEU A 65 -9.94 8.13 1.02
CA LEU A 65 -8.61 8.29 1.62
C LEU A 65 -8.56 7.88 3.09
N LYS A 66 -9.62 8.13 3.87
CA LYS A 66 -9.65 7.77 5.30
C LYS A 66 -9.93 6.28 5.54
N ILE A 67 -10.74 5.66 4.69
CA ILE A 67 -11.12 4.24 4.84
C ILE A 67 -9.87 3.37 4.70
N GLY A 68 -9.55 2.58 5.73
CA GLY A 68 -8.47 1.59 5.66
C GLY A 68 -7.05 2.16 5.53
N VAL A 69 -6.84 3.46 5.78
CA VAL A 69 -5.50 4.09 5.71
C VAL A 69 -4.51 3.41 6.66
N GLY A 70 -4.91 3.19 7.91
CA GLY A 70 -4.05 2.53 8.90
C GLY A 70 -3.73 1.09 8.51
N ALA A 71 -4.70 0.36 7.97
CA ALA A 71 -4.49 -1.02 7.51
C ALA A 71 -3.52 -1.07 6.33
N TYR A 72 -3.61 -0.13 5.38
CA TYR A 72 -2.65 -0.02 4.29
C TYR A 72 -1.23 0.23 4.82
N PHE A 73 -1.03 1.29 5.61
CA PHE A 73 0.31 1.67 6.06
C PHE A 73 0.95 0.61 6.96
N LEU A 74 0.18 0.04 7.91
CA LEU A 74 0.70 -1.02 8.78
C LEU A 74 1.07 -2.27 7.99
N THR A 75 0.21 -2.71 7.07
CA THR A 75 0.49 -3.90 6.26
C THR A 75 1.70 -3.66 5.36
N TRP A 76 1.72 -2.55 4.63
CA TRP A 76 2.80 -2.21 3.70
C TRP A 76 4.14 -2.10 4.43
N LEU A 77 4.23 -1.32 5.51
CA LEU A 77 5.49 -1.13 6.23
C LEU A 77 5.97 -2.41 6.88
N THR A 78 5.08 -3.16 7.52
CA THR A 78 5.46 -4.43 8.16
C THR A 78 6.00 -5.42 7.14
N VAL A 79 5.28 -5.62 6.03
CA VAL A 79 5.70 -6.55 4.97
C VAL A 79 6.99 -6.08 4.30
N TRP A 80 7.10 -4.80 3.96
CA TRP A 80 8.30 -4.26 3.30
C TRP A 80 9.54 -4.37 4.19
N ILE A 81 9.45 -4.03 5.48
CA ILE A 81 10.57 -4.15 6.42
C ILE A 81 10.96 -5.61 6.59
N LEU A 82 10.00 -6.51 6.82
CA LEU A 82 10.29 -7.94 6.98
C LEU A 82 10.97 -8.53 5.73
N LEU A 83 10.45 -8.21 4.55
CA LEU A 83 11.05 -8.66 3.29
C LEU A 83 12.46 -8.07 3.12
N TYR A 84 12.63 -6.77 3.33
CA TYR A 84 13.94 -6.12 3.19
C TYR A 84 14.97 -6.71 4.14
N THR A 85 14.61 -6.91 5.42
CA THR A 85 15.49 -7.55 6.39
C THR A 85 15.85 -8.97 5.97
N PHE A 86 14.88 -9.76 5.49
CA PHE A 86 15.12 -11.11 5.00
C PHE A 86 16.11 -11.12 3.83
N PHE A 87 15.88 -10.30 2.80
CA PHE A 87 16.73 -10.29 1.60
C PHE A 87 18.13 -9.69 1.82
N VAL A 88 18.29 -8.78 2.78
CA VAL A 88 19.60 -8.17 3.08
C VAL A 88 20.44 -8.99 4.05
N THR A 89 19.79 -9.71 4.98
CA THR A 89 20.49 -10.50 6.02
C THR A 89 20.78 -11.94 5.58
N SER A 90 20.06 -12.45 4.57
CA SER A 90 20.28 -13.80 4.00
C SER A 90 21.41 -13.80 2.99
#